data_AF-A0A959KJI3-F1
#
_entry.id   AF-A0A959KJI3-F1
#
_cell.length_a   1.000
_cell.length_b   1.000
_cell.length_c   1.000
_cell.angle_alpha   90.00
_cell.angle_beta   90.00
_cell.angle_gamma   90.00
#
_symmetry.space_group_name_H-M   'P 1'
#
loop_
_entity.id
_entity.type
_entity.pdbx_description
1 polymer ?
#
loop_
_entity_poly.entity_id
_entity_poly.type
_entity_poly.pdbx_seq_one_letter_code
_entity_poly.pdbx_strand_id
1 'polypeptide(L)'
;MPYRTFLWQLTLITAATALLLSAMHGLPEFYENRLLSWLSLAFFLVLSFLMFALGRRTAAAANKSAFIGTVMAFVFGKMLLSILLIALYSQEFRPESRYFVVPFFLVYLVYTIFETYFLMKLGRQKPS
;
A
#
# COMPACT_ATOMS: atom_id res chain seq x y z
N MET A 1 -4.60 5.53 18.67
CA MET A 1 -3.70 4.35 18.57
C MET A 1 -2.26 4.84 18.57
N PRO A 2 -1.33 4.23 19.34
CA PRO A 2 0.02 4.75 19.44
C PRO A 2 0.84 4.49 18.16
N TYR A 3 1.63 5.49 17.77
CA TYR A 3 2.49 5.49 16.58
C TYR A 3 3.43 4.26 16.52
N ARG A 4 3.93 3.81 17.68
CA ARG A 4 4.78 2.62 17.81
C ARG A 4 4.10 1.34 17.31
N THR A 5 2.82 1.13 17.64
CA THR A 5 2.09 -0.07 17.20
C THR A 5 1.87 -0.06 15.69
N PHE A 6 1.59 1.11 15.10
CA PHE A 6 1.49 1.23 13.65
C PHE A 6 2.80 0.87 12.96
N LEU A 7 3.93 1.47 13.38
CA LEU A 7 5.23 1.19 12.78
C LEU A 7 5.64 -0.28 12.93
N TRP A 8 5.36 -0.90 14.07
CA TRP A 8 5.67 -2.31 14.28
C TRP A 8 4.84 -3.22 13.37
N GLN A 9 3.55 -2.94 13.20
CA GLN A 9 2.70 -3.71 12.27
C GLN A 9 3.06 -3.45 10.80
N LEU A 10 3.41 -2.21 10.45
CA LEU A 10 3.86 -1.85 9.10
C LEU A 10 5.16 -2.58 8.75
N THR A 11 6.15 -2.56 9.65
CA THR A 11 7.43 -3.27 9.44
C THR A 11 7.23 -4.78 9.37
N LEU A 12 6.39 -5.37 10.23
CA LEU A 12 6.06 -6.80 10.16
C LEU A 12 5.43 -7.18 8.81
N ILE A 13 4.42 -6.43 8.36
CA ILE A 13 3.75 -6.70 7.08
C ILE A 13 4.70 -6.47 5.91
N THR A 14 5.52 -5.42 5.96
CA THR A 14 6.55 -5.17 4.94
C THR A 14 7.52 -6.34 4.85
N ALA A 15 8.03 -6.82 5.99
CA ALA A 15 8.94 -7.97 6.03
C ALA A 15 8.28 -9.24 5.52
N ALA A 16 7.04 -9.53 5.95
CA ALA A 16 6.28 -10.68 5.49
C ALA A 16 6.03 -10.63 3.97
N THR A 17 5.69 -9.45 3.44
CA THR A 17 5.45 -9.23 2.02
C THR A 17 6.75 -9.35 1.22
N ALA A 18 7.86 -8.81 1.73
CA ALA A 18 9.18 -8.94 1.11
C ALA A 18 9.64 -10.41 1.06
N LEU A 19 9.38 -11.20 2.10
CA LEU A 19 9.65 -12.64 2.12
C LEU A 19 8.79 -13.39 1.09
N LEU A 20 7.50 -13.07 1.01
CA LEU A 20 6.58 -13.62 0.00
C LEU A 20 7.05 -13.30 -1.43
N LEU A 21 7.41 -12.04 -1.69
CA LEU A 21 7.94 -11.63 -3.00
C LEU A 21 9.24 -12.35 -3.34
N SER A 22 10.16 -12.47 -2.37
CA SER A 22 11.42 -13.19 -2.55
C SER A 22 11.20 -14.66 -2.88
N ALA A 23 10.22 -15.31 -2.24
CA ALA A 23 9.84 -16.69 -2.55
C ALA A 23 9.24 -16.82 -3.96
N MET A 24 8.38 -15.87 -4.38
CA MET A 24 7.80 -15.85 -5.73
C MET A 24 8.86 -15.64 -6.82
N HIS A 25 9.86 -14.79 -6.57
CA HIS A 25 10.96 -14.54 -7.50
C HIS A 25 11.91 -15.73 -7.67
N GLY A 26 11.79 -16.77 -6.84
CA GLY A 26 12.47 -18.05 -7.03
C GLY A 26 11.90 -18.89 -8.19
N LEU A 27 10.70 -18.57 -8.67
CA LEU A 27 10.07 -19.24 -9.81
C LEU A 27 10.50 -18.58 -11.14
N PRO A 28 10.76 -19.36 -12.22
CA PRO A 28 11.26 -18.83 -13.50
C PRO A 28 10.37 -17.77 -14.14
N GLU A 29 9.05 -17.90 -13.95
CA GLU A 29 8.01 -17.05 -14.54
C GLU A 29 8.02 -15.61 -14.00
N PHE A 30 8.65 -15.38 -12.84
CA PHE A 30 8.66 -14.07 -12.16
C PHE A 30 10.07 -13.44 -12.10
N TYR A 31 11.06 -14.03 -12.76
CA TYR A 31 12.45 -13.59 -12.67
C TYR A 31 12.69 -12.22 -13.32
N GLU A 32 12.02 -11.93 -14.44
CA GLU A 32 12.24 -10.70 -15.20
C GLU A 32 11.59 -9.46 -14.58
N ASN A 33 10.64 -9.65 -13.65
CA ASN A 33 9.77 -8.56 -13.15
C ASN A 33 9.99 -8.22 -11.67
N ARG A 34 11.21 -8.47 -11.18
CA ARG A 34 11.59 -8.17 -9.80
C ARG A 34 11.49 -6.69 -9.48
N LEU A 35 11.90 -5.84 -10.42
CA LEU A 35 11.93 -4.39 -10.24
C LEU A 35 10.54 -3.83 -9.92
N LEU A 36 9.51 -4.22 -10.68
CA LEU A 36 8.15 -3.78 -10.42
C LEU A 36 7.69 -4.19 -9.01
N SER A 37 7.98 -5.41 -8.60
CA SER A 37 7.56 -5.97 -7.31
C SER A 37 8.13 -5.16 -6.14
N TRP A 38 9.44 -4.89 -6.18
CA TRP A 38 10.14 -4.10 -5.16
C TRP A 38 9.73 -2.63 -5.19
N LEU A 39 9.56 -2.05 -6.38
CA LEU A 39 9.06 -0.69 -6.54
C LEU A 39 7.66 -0.53 -5.95
N SER A 40 6.79 -1.52 -6.18
CA SER A 40 5.44 -1.56 -5.61
C SER A 40 5.48 -1.63 -4.08
N LEU A 41 6.33 -2.48 -3.52
CA LEU A 41 6.50 -2.58 -2.07
C LEU A 41 6.90 -1.24 -1.46
N ALA A 42 7.91 -0.58 -2.04
CA ALA A 42 8.35 0.74 -1.60
C ALA A 42 7.24 1.80 -1.74
N PHE A 43 6.55 1.80 -2.88
CA PHE A 43 5.43 2.69 -3.15
C PHE A 43 4.31 2.56 -2.11
N PHE A 44 3.83 1.34 -1.84
CA PHE A 44 2.77 1.11 -0.86
C PHE A 44 3.20 1.37 0.58
N LEU A 45 4.46 1.12 0.93
CA LEU A 45 5.02 1.47 2.24
C LEU A 45 4.94 2.98 2.49
N VAL A 46 5.39 3.78 1.52
CA VAL A 46 5.33 5.25 1.61
C VAL A 46 3.88 5.72 1.66
N LEU A 47 3.02 5.16 0.82
CA LEU A 47 1.61 5.51 0.78
C LEU A 47 0.90 5.22 2.10
N SER A 48 1.13 4.04 2.69
CA SER A 48 0.59 3.65 4.00
C SER A 48 1.09 4.55 5.14
N PHE A 49 2.36 4.97 5.09
CA PHE A 49 2.90 5.93 6.05
C PHE A 49 2.19 7.28 5.95
N LEU A 50 2.04 7.82 4.73
CA LEU A 50 1.31 9.06 4.48
C LEU A 50 -0.15 8.97 4.92
N MET A 51 -0.81 7.85 4.59
CA MET A 51 -2.19 7.59 4.98
C MET A 51 -2.35 7.65 6.50
N PHE A 52 -1.46 7.00 7.25
CA PHE A 52 -1.53 7.01 8.70
C PHE A 52 -1.28 8.40 9.30
N ALA A 53 -0.28 9.13 8.79
CA ALA A 53 0.06 10.46 9.25
C ALA A 53 -1.10 11.46 9.02
N LEU A 54 -1.65 11.51 7.80
CA LEU A 54 -2.77 12.38 7.46
C LEU A 54 -4.06 11.93 8.13
N GLY A 55 -4.36 10.63 8.12
CA GLY A 55 -5.54 10.05 8.73
C GLY A 55 -5.61 10.28 10.23
N ARG A 56 -4.47 10.23 10.93
CA ARG A 56 -4.42 10.58 12.37
C ARG A 56 -4.66 12.07 12.60
N ARG A 57 -4.08 12.95 11.76
CA ARG A 57 -4.26 14.40 11.87
C ARG A 57 -5.72 14.80 11.65
N THR A 58 -6.40 14.18 10.67
CA THR A 58 -7.81 14.49 10.38
C THR A 58 -8.79 13.77 11.28
N ALA A 59 -8.45 12.60 11.83
CA ALA A 59 -9.25 11.94 12.87
C ALA A 59 -9.24 12.70 14.21
N ALA A 60 -8.15 13.40 14.53
CA ALA A 60 -8.05 14.24 15.71
C ALA A 60 -8.79 15.58 15.56
N ALA A 61 -9.05 16.04 14.34
CA ALA A 61 -9.90 17.19 14.10
C ALA A 61 -11.35 16.80 14.37
N ALA A 62 -12.12 17.64 15.06
CA ALA A 62 -13.55 17.41 15.36
C ALA A 62 -14.46 17.27 14.12
N ASN A 63 -13.89 17.32 12.90
CA ASN A 63 -14.61 17.29 11.64
C ASN A 63 -14.54 15.91 10.98
N LYS A 64 -15.59 15.11 11.20
CA LYS A 64 -15.76 13.79 10.58
C LYS A 64 -15.70 13.82 9.04
N SER A 65 -16.14 14.92 8.42
CA SER A 65 -16.08 15.09 6.95
C SER A 65 -14.63 15.15 6.45
N ALA A 66 -13.74 15.84 7.18
CA ALA A 66 -12.32 15.92 6.81
C ALA A 66 -11.62 14.55 6.86
N PHE A 67 -11.95 13.72 7.85
CA PHE A 67 -11.45 12.34 7.92
C PHE A 67 -11.94 11.49 6.73
N ILE A 68 -13.25 11.52 6.43
CA ILE A 68 -13.82 10.78 5.31
C ILE A 68 -13.22 11.25 3.98
N GLY A 69 -13.08 12.57 3.77
CA GLY A 69 -12.45 13.12 2.56
C GLY A 69 -11.00 12.66 2.41
N THR A 70 -10.24 12.59 3.50
CA THR A 70 -8.87 12.05 3.49
C THR A 70 -8.85 10.59 3.09
N VAL A 71 -9.72 9.76 3.68
CA VAL A 71 -9.84 8.33 3.33
C VAL A 71 -10.15 8.17 1.85
N MET A 72 -11.14 8.90 1.33
CA MET A 72 -11.51 8.84 -0.07
C MET A 72 -10.35 9.26 -0.98
N ALA A 73 -9.66 10.36 -0.64
CA ALA A 73 -8.49 10.80 -1.40
C ALA A 73 -7.39 9.74 -1.45
N PHE A 74 -7.13 9.01 -0.36
CA PHE A 74 -6.17 7.90 -0.37
C PHE A 74 -6.65 6.70 -1.19
N VAL A 75 -7.92 6.32 -1.09
CA VAL A 75 -8.48 5.21 -1.87
C VAL A 75 -8.45 5.52 -3.37
N PHE A 76 -8.91 6.70 -3.80
CA PHE A 76 -8.88 7.08 -5.20
C PHE A 76 -7.45 7.35 -5.69
N GLY A 77 -6.67 8.09 -4.91
CA GLY A 77 -5.29 8.43 -5.23
C GLY A 77 -4.43 7.19 -5.42
N LYS A 78 -4.55 6.19 -4.54
CA LYS A 78 -3.78 4.95 -4.70
C LYS A 78 -4.20 4.15 -5.93
N MET A 79 -5.49 4.11 -6.26
CA MET A 79 -5.95 3.42 -7.46
C MET A 79 -5.40 4.08 -8.72
N LEU A 80 -5.44 5.42 -8.79
CA LEU A 80 -4.87 6.18 -9.91
C LEU A 80 -3.35 5.99 -10.01
N LEU A 81 -2.63 6.12 -8.90
CA LEU A 81 -1.19 5.93 -8.85
C LEU A 81 -0.78 4.48 -9.18
N SER A 82 -1.59 3.50 -8.78
CA SER A 82 -1.37 2.08 -9.14
C SER A 82 -1.46 1.86 -10.64
N ILE A 83 -2.51 2.42 -11.28
CA ILE A 83 -2.67 2.35 -12.74
C ILE A 83 -1.48 3.04 -13.42
N LEU A 84 -1.10 4.23 -12.95
CA LEU A 84 0.03 4.97 -13.50
C LEU A 84 1.34 4.18 -13.39
N LEU A 85 1.60 3.57 -12.23
CA LEU A 85 2.80 2.78 -11.99
C LEU A 85 2.88 1.55 -12.91
N ILE A 86 1.77 0.81 -13.06
CA ILE A 86 1.69 -0.31 -14.00
C ILE A 86 1.88 0.17 -15.44
N ALA A 87 1.21 1.26 -15.84
CA ALA A 87 1.27 1.79 -17.20
C ALA A 87 2.69 2.25 -17.57
N LEU A 88 3.35 3.01 -16.68
CA LEU A 88 4.73 3.45 -16.87
C LEU A 88 5.68 2.26 -16.99
N TYR A 89 5.55 1.26 -16.10
CA TYR A 89 6.38 0.05 -16.19
C TYR A 89 6.14 -0.73 -17.49
N SER A 90 4.88 -0.91 -17.88
CA SER A 90 4.51 -1.65 -19.09
C SER A 90 4.99 -0.96 -20.37
N GLN A 91 5.02 0.37 -20.39
CA GLN A 91 5.48 1.15 -21.55
C GLN A 91 7.00 1.07 -21.71
N GLU A 92 7.73 1.20 -20.60
CA GLU A 92 9.20 1.25 -20.58
C GLU A 92 9.83 -0.13 -20.79
N PHE A 93 9.33 -1.16 -20.08
CA PHE A 93 9.97 -2.48 -20.05
C PHE A 93 9.31 -3.52 -20.96
N ARG A 94 8.13 -3.22 -21.52
CA ARG A 94 7.36 -4.10 -22.43
C ARG A 94 7.43 -5.58 -22.03
N PRO A 95 6.96 -5.95 -20.82
CA PRO A 95 7.12 -7.30 -20.31
C PRO A 95 6.47 -8.30 -21.27
N GLU A 96 7.21 -9.33 -21.68
CA GLU A 96 6.71 -10.35 -22.63
C GLU A 96 5.56 -11.16 -22.03
N SER A 97 5.56 -11.32 -20.71
CA SER A 97 4.56 -12.09 -19.97
C SER A 97 3.71 -11.22 -19.07
N ARG A 98 2.39 -11.48 -19.05
CA ARG A 98 1.41 -10.80 -18.18
C ARG A 98 1.55 -11.14 -16.70
N TYR A 99 2.35 -12.15 -16.34
CA TYR A 99 2.55 -12.55 -14.94
C TYR A 99 3.24 -11.48 -14.09
N PHE A 100 3.86 -10.47 -14.71
CA PHE A 100 4.51 -9.34 -14.02
C PHE A 100 3.57 -8.58 -13.07
N VAL A 101 2.26 -8.57 -13.36
CA VAL A 101 1.27 -7.83 -12.57
C VAL A 101 0.82 -8.59 -11.31
N VAL A 102 1.02 -9.91 -11.24
CA VAL A 102 0.61 -10.74 -10.10
C VAL A 102 1.30 -10.31 -8.79
N PRO A 103 2.64 -10.18 -8.72
CA PRO A 103 3.29 -9.69 -7.50
C PRO A 103 2.89 -8.25 -7.15
N PHE A 104 2.62 -7.40 -8.15
CA PHE A 104 2.05 -6.07 -7.91
C PHE A 104 0.70 -6.16 -7.17
N PHE A 105 -0.22 -6.98 -7.69
CA PHE A 105 -1.55 -7.14 -7.08
C PHE A 105 -1.49 -7.76 -5.68
N LEU A 106 -0.54 -8.67 -5.43
CA LEU A 106 -0.31 -9.21 -4.10
C LEU A 106 0.03 -8.10 -3.10
N VAL A 107 1.01 -7.24 -3.44
CA VAL A 107 1.38 -6.09 -2.59
C VAL A 107 0.20 -5.16 -2.41
N TYR A 108 -0.49 -4.80 -3.51
CA TYR A 108 -1.68 -3.96 -3.49
C TYR A 108 -2.73 -4.47 -2.49
N LEU A 109 -3.03 -5.77 -2.54
CA LEU A 109 -4.07 -6.39 -1.71
C LEU A 109 -3.67 -6.41 -0.24
N VAL A 110 -2.45 -6.85 0.07
CA VAL A 110 -1.93 -6.90 1.44
C VAL A 110 -1.96 -5.52 2.09
N TYR A 111 -1.44 -4.50 1.39
CA TYR A 111 -1.45 -3.14 1.89
C TYR A 111 -2.86 -2.55 1.95
N THR A 112 -3.75 -2.88 1.01
CA THR A 112 -5.15 -2.43 1.07
C THR A 112 -5.88 -2.97 2.28
N ILE A 113 -5.69 -4.25 2.63
CA ILE A 113 -6.28 -4.85 3.83
C ILE A 113 -5.74 -4.15 5.09
N PHE A 114 -4.42 -3.97 5.15
CA PHE A 114 -3.75 -3.28 6.25
C PHE A 114 -4.24 -1.84 6.42
N GLU A 115 -4.27 -1.06 5.35
CA GLU A 115 -4.71 0.33 5.34
C GLU A 115 -6.16 0.45 5.79
N THR A 116 -7.03 -0.41 5.26
CA THR A 116 -8.46 -0.43 5.62
C THR A 116 -8.65 -0.74 7.09
N TYR A 117 -7.93 -1.73 7.63
CA TYR A 117 -7.94 -2.05 9.06
C TYR A 117 -7.57 -0.83 9.92
N PHE A 118 -6.50 -0.13 9.55
CA PHE A 118 -6.03 1.04 10.30
C PHE A 118 -6.97 2.24 10.20
N LEU A 119 -7.50 2.54 9.02
CA LEU A 119 -8.47 3.62 8.81
C LEU A 119 -9.76 3.37 9.58
N MET A 120 -10.29 2.15 9.57
CA MET A 120 -11.46 1.79 10.37
C MET A 120 -11.20 1.98 11.86
N LYS A 121 -10.00 1.65 12.34
CA LYS A 121 -9.61 1.82 13.75
C LYS A 121 -9.36 3.28 14.13
N LEU A 122 -8.89 4.12 13.21
CA LEU A 122 -8.76 5.56 13.40
C LEU A 122 -10.13 6.24 13.45
N GLY A 123 -11.03 5.92 12.52
CA GLY A 123 -12.37 6.52 12.46
C GLY A 123 -13.31 6.14 13.62
N ARG A 124 -12.98 5.08 14.37
CA ARG A 124 -13.70 4.67 15.59
C ARG A 124 -13.20 5.34 16.87
N GLN A 125 -12.08 6.06 16.85
CA GLN A 125 -11.61 6.80 18.02
C GLN A 125 -12.52 8.01 18.23
N LYS A 126 -13.21 8.07 19.38
CA LYS A 126 -13.96 9.27 19.79
C LYS A 126 -12.98 10.44 19.88
N PRO A 127 -13.36 11.66 19.45
CA PRO A 127 -12.59 12.85 19.79
C PRO A 127 -12.52 12.92 21.32
N SER A 128 -11.30 12.85 21.87
CA SER A 128 -11.02 13.00 23.30
C SER A 128 -11.09 14.47 23.69
#